data_AF-A0A7X4CHF4-F1
#
_entry.id   AF-A0A7X4CHF4-F1
#
_cell.length_a   1.000
_cell.length_b   1.000
_cell.length_c   1.000
_cell.angle_alpha   90.00
_cell.angle_beta   90.00
_cell.angle_gamma   90.00
#
_symmetry.space_group_name_H-M   'P 1'
#
loop_
_entity.id
_entity.type
_entity.pdbx_description
1 polymer ?
#
loop_
_entity_poly.entity_id
_entity_poly.type
_entity_poly.pdbx_seq_one_letter_code
_entity_poly.pdbx_strand_id
1 'polypeptide(L)'
;MSFLVILIVLTAALMHATWNALLKSAEDRLMVLGLIALGHAIPGLVILAFAGLPRTASYSYIVASTVIHWGYYWCLNVAYRNGDLSVAYPIARGIAPVLVALGAQVWIGEFLPVTAWIGILAVSFGIGILSFAGIGTTTGRAGGVPALLTGLAIAAYSLADGVGVRVSGNALAYIALLFAAEVFLAGFIFSTRMD
;
A
#
# COMPACT_ATOMS: atom_id res chain seq x y z
N MET A 1 -24.77 3.66 0.33
CA MET A 1 -23.91 2.72 -0.43
C MET A 1 -24.76 1.53 -0.85
N SER A 2 -24.59 0.98 -2.05
CA SER A 2 -25.37 -0.19 -2.48
C SER A 2 -24.85 -1.47 -1.82
N PHE A 3 -25.71 -2.48 -1.69
CA PHE A 3 -25.33 -3.79 -1.16
C PHE A 3 -24.15 -4.41 -1.91
N LEU A 4 -24.12 -4.25 -3.24
CA LEU A 4 -23.01 -4.72 -4.08
C LEU A 4 -21.67 -4.09 -3.68
N VAL A 5 -21.64 -2.77 -3.44
CA VAL A 5 -20.41 -2.09 -3.02
C VAL A 5 -19.94 -2.61 -1.66
N ILE A 6 -20.86 -2.87 -0.74
CA ILE A 6 -20.53 -3.46 0.58
C ILE A 6 -19.88 -4.83 0.39
N LEU A 7 -20.47 -5.70 -0.44
CA LEU A 7 -19.94 -7.03 -0.71
C LEU A 7 -18.53 -6.96 -1.33
N ILE A 8 -18.30 -6.06 -2.27
CA ILE A 8 -16.99 -5.85 -2.92
C ILE A 8 -15.95 -5.40 -1.88
N VAL A 9 -16.30 -4.43 -1.02
CA VAL A 9 -15.41 -3.92 0.02
C VAL A 9 -15.06 -5.00 1.05
N LEU A 10 -16.04 -5.79 1.49
CA LEU A 10 -15.81 -6.89 2.44
C LEU A 10 -14.96 -8.00 1.82
N THR A 11 -15.19 -8.33 0.56
CA THR A 11 -14.37 -9.31 -0.17
C THR A 11 -12.93 -8.82 -0.30
N ALA A 12 -12.74 -7.54 -0.65
CA ALA A 12 -11.41 -6.92 -0.71
C ALA A 12 -10.72 -6.96 0.67
N ALA A 13 -11.46 -6.66 1.75
CA ALA A 13 -10.93 -6.72 3.11
C ALA A 13 -10.52 -8.15 3.51
N LEU A 14 -11.33 -9.16 3.16
CA LEU A 14 -11.01 -10.56 3.40
C LEU A 14 -9.75 -10.99 2.63
N MET A 15 -9.69 -10.71 1.32
CA MET A 15 -8.50 -10.99 0.51
C MET A 15 -7.27 -10.29 1.10
N HIS A 16 -7.43 -9.04 1.55
CA HIS A 16 -6.37 -8.28 2.19
C HIS A 16 -5.85 -8.96 3.46
N ALA A 17 -6.75 -9.38 4.35
CA ALA A 17 -6.37 -10.09 5.58
C ALA A 17 -5.66 -11.41 5.28
N THR A 18 -6.15 -12.17 4.29
CA THR A 18 -5.59 -13.47 3.90
C THR A 18 -4.15 -13.35 3.40
N TRP A 19 -3.85 -12.43 2.46
CA TRP A 19 -2.47 -12.33 1.95
C TRP A 19 -1.50 -11.82 3.02
N ASN A 20 -1.93 -10.92 3.91
CA ASN A 20 -1.09 -10.46 5.03
C ASN A 20 -0.80 -11.62 6.01
N ALA A 21 -1.76 -12.50 6.25
CA ALA A 21 -1.56 -13.68 7.08
C ALA A 21 -0.54 -14.64 6.44
N LEU A 22 -0.65 -14.89 5.13
CA LEU A 22 0.30 -15.71 4.38
C LEU A 22 1.72 -15.12 4.39
N LEU A 23 1.85 -13.80 4.21
CA LEU A 23 3.14 -13.11 4.27
C LEU A 23 3.76 -13.21 5.67
N LYS A 24 2.95 -13.10 6.73
CA LYS A 24 3.41 -13.24 8.11
C LYS A 24 3.98 -14.63 8.39
N SER A 25 3.36 -15.68 7.83
CA SER A 25 3.81 -17.07 7.99
C SER A 25 4.97 -17.48 7.08
N ALA A 26 5.37 -16.63 6.12
CA ALA A 26 6.42 -16.96 5.18
C ALA A 26 7.80 -16.93 5.85
N GLU A 27 8.57 -18.01 5.68
CA GLU A 27 10.01 -18.04 6.00
C GLU A 27 10.74 -17.00 5.14
N ASP A 28 10.33 -16.90 3.87
CA ASP A 28 10.91 -16.02 2.88
C ASP A 28 9.97 -14.90 2.44
N ARG A 29 9.93 -13.83 3.24
CA ARG A 29 9.00 -12.72 3.03
C ARG A 29 9.27 -11.95 1.74
N LEU A 30 10.54 -11.81 1.33
CA LEU A 30 10.87 -11.10 0.08
C LEU A 30 10.40 -11.89 -1.14
N MET A 31 10.60 -13.21 -1.13
CA MET A 31 10.11 -14.07 -2.21
C MET A 31 8.59 -14.00 -2.31
N VAL A 32 7.87 -14.07 -1.18
CA VAL A 32 6.41 -13.95 -1.18
C VAL A 32 5.94 -12.58 -1.67
N LEU A 33 6.61 -11.50 -1.29
CA LEU A 33 6.29 -10.15 -1.82
C LEU A 33 6.51 -10.05 -3.34
N GLY A 34 7.59 -10.63 -3.86
CA GLY A 34 7.87 -10.69 -5.30
C GLY A 34 6.84 -11.54 -6.06
N LEU A 35 6.44 -12.69 -5.52
CA LEU A 35 5.39 -13.55 -6.08
C LEU A 35 4.02 -12.86 -6.07
N ILE A 36 3.71 -12.14 -5.00
CA ILE A 36 2.50 -11.31 -4.91
C ILE A 36 2.53 -10.23 -6.00
N ALA A 37 3.64 -9.51 -6.16
CA ALA A 37 3.81 -8.51 -7.22
C ALA A 37 3.60 -9.10 -8.64
N LEU A 38 4.19 -10.27 -8.93
CA LEU A 38 3.93 -11.00 -10.18
C LEU A 38 2.47 -11.45 -10.32
N GLY A 39 1.85 -11.84 -9.21
CA GLY A 39 0.45 -12.28 -9.16
C GLY A 39 -0.53 -11.22 -9.62
N HIS A 40 -0.18 -9.93 -9.52
CA HIS A 40 -0.99 -8.83 -10.03
C HIS A 40 -0.64 -8.47 -11.49
N ALA A 41 0.61 -8.66 -11.91
CA ALA A 41 1.08 -8.26 -13.24
C ALA A 41 0.35 -8.99 -14.36
N ILE A 42 0.11 -10.30 -14.23
CA ILE A 42 -0.62 -11.09 -15.24
C ILE A 42 -2.08 -10.61 -15.37
N PRO A 43 -2.88 -10.55 -14.29
CA PRO A 43 -4.22 -9.95 -14.36
C PRO A 43 -4.19 -8.50 -14.90
N GLY A 44 -3.20 -7.70 -14.53
CA GLY A 44 -3.00 -6.35 -15.04
C GLY A 44 -2.90 -6.31 -16.56
N LEU A 45 -2.03 -7.14 -17.15
CA LEU A 45 -1.87 -7.24 -18.61
C LEU A 45 -3.16 -7.71 -19.30
N VAL A 46 -3.85 -8.70 -18.72
CA VAL A 46 -5.14 -9.19 -19.25
C VAL A 46 -6.17 -8.08 -19.25
N ILE A 47 -6.35 -7.38 -18.11
CA ILE A 47 -7.29 -6.26 -18.02
C ILE A 47 -6.90 -5.15 -18.99
N LEU A 48 -5.61 -4.85 -19.14
CA LEU A 48 -5.14 -3.81 -20.07
C LEU A 48 -5.49 -4.13 -21.53
N ALA A 49 -5.45 -5.42 -21.93
CA ALA A 49 -5.84 -5.86 -23.26
C ALA A 49 -7.33 -5.59 -23.56
N PHE A 50 -8.19 -5.57 -22.54
CA PHE A 50 -9.63 -5.29 -22.70
C PHE A 50 -10.00 -3.82 -22.42
N ALA A 51 -9.35 -3.18 -21.44
CA ALA A 51 -9.66 -1.83 -20.99
C ALA A 51 -8.96 -0.74 -21.81
N GLY A 52 -7.93 -1.11 -22.58
CA GLY A 52 -7.06 -0.18 -23.31
C GLY A 52 -6.07 0.56 -22.41
N LEU A 53 -5.30 1.46 -23.00
CA LEU A 53 -4.34 2.28 -22.25
C LEU A 53 -5.05 3.48 -21.58
N PRO A 54 -4.65 3.86 -20.35
CA PRO A 54 -5.12 5.08 -19.74
C PRO A 54 -4.55 6.30 -20.47
N ARG A 55 -5.15 7.48 -20.24
CA ARG A 55 -4.66 8.74 -20.81
C ARG A 55 -3.20 8.98 -20.39
N THR A 56 -2.40 9.51 -21.31
CA THR A 56 -0.97 9.82 -21.09
C THR A 56 -0.74 10.75 -19.90
N ALA A 57 -1.71 11.61 -19.57
CA ALA A 57 -1.68 12.47 -18.38
C ALA A 57 -1.54 11.71 -17.05
N SER A 58 -1.88 10.42 -17.00
CA SER A 58 -1.72 9.60 -15.79
C SER A 58 -0.38 8.87 -15.70
N TYR A 59 0.45 8.89 -16.75
CA TYR A 59 1.66 8.05 -16.80
C TYR A 59 2.71 8.48 -15.78
N SER A 60 2.86 9.79 -15.52
CA SER A 60 3.75 10.30 -14.49
C SER A 60 3.37 9.79 -13.09
N TYR A 61 2.07 9.66 -12.81
CA TYR A 61 1.56 9.13 -11.54
C TYR A 61 1.80 7.63 -11.41
N ILE A 62 1.66 6.87 -12.51
CA ILE A 62 1.99 5.44 -12.53
C ILE A 62 3.47 5.25 -12.22
N VAL A 63 4.36 5.97 -12.92
CA VAL A 63 5.81 5.89 -12.67
C VAL A 63 6.16 6.31 -11.26
N ALA A 64 5.60 7.42 -10.77
CA ALA A 64 5.82 7.87 -9.39
C ALA A 64 5.34 6.82 -8.37
N SER A 65 4.16 6.27 -8.55
CA SER A 65 3.60 5.23 -7.69
C SER A 65 4.48 3.98 -7.70
N THR A 66 4.89 3.48 -8.86
CA THR A 66 5.81 2.32 -8.97
C THR A 66 7.13 2.57 -8.24
N VAL A 67 7.74 3.75 -8.38
CA VAL A 67 8.99 4.10 -7.67
C VAL A 67 8.77 4.19 -6.15
N ILE A 68 7.67 4.79 -5.70
CA ILE A 68 7.33 4.85 -4.27
C ILE A 68 7.13 3.45 -3.69
N HIS A 69 6.52 2.53 -4.45
CA HIS A 69 6.34 1.15 -4.05
C HIS A 69 7.68 0.48 -3.73
N TRP A 70 8.74 0.74 -4.50
CA TRP A 70 10.07 0.19 -4.21
C TRP A 70 10.59 0.61 -2.84
N GLY A 71 10.47 1.91 -2.52
CA GLY A 71 10.79 2.45 -1.21
C GLY A 71 9.92 1.86 -0.10
N TYR A 72 8.64 1.66 -0.37
CA TYR A 72 7.70 0.98 0.53
C TYR A 72 8.15 -0.46 0.85
N TYR A 73 8.43 -1.30 -0.16
CA TYR A 73 8.83 -2.69 0.06
C TYR A 73 10.17 -2.79 0.80
N TRP A 74 11.12 -1.90 0.49
CA TRP A 74 12.39 -1.82 1.21
C TRP A 74 12.20 -1.43 2.68
N CYS A 75 11.49 -0.32 2.96
CA CYS A 75 11.22 0.13 4.33
C CYS A 75 10.46 -0.93 5.14
N LEU A 76 9.47 -1.57 4.50
CA LEU A 76 8.69 -2.64 5.10
C LEU A 76 9.57 -3.83 5.48
N ASN A 77 10.46 -4.24 4.57
CA ASN A 77 11.40 -5.32 4.84
C ASN A 77 12.32 -4.99 6.02
N VAL A 78 12.92 -3.80 6.02
CA VAL A 78 13.80 -3.36 7.10
C VAL A 78 13.03 -3.28 8.43
N ALA A 79 11.80 -2.77 8.43
CA ALA A 79 10.94 -2.72 9.61
C ALA A 79 10.69 -4.12 10.19
N TYR A 80 10.43 -5.09 9.33
CA TYR A 80 10.12 -6.47 9.71
C TYR A 80 11.35 -7.32 10.08
N ARG A 81 12.55 -6.93 9.61
CA ARG A 81 13.80 -7.59 10.00
C ARG A 81 14.31 -7.07 11.34
N ASN A 82 14.09 -5.79 11.63
CA ASN A 82 14.64 -5.12 12.82
C ASN A 82 13.57 -4.80 13.89
N GLY A 83 12.36 -5.30 13.71
CA GLY A 83 11.22 -5.05 14.59
C GLY A 83 10.22 -6.19 14.57
N ASP A 84 9.48 -6.33 15.67
CA ASP A 84 8.38 -7.27 15.76
C ASP A 84 7.26 -6.82 14.84
N LEU A 85 6.75 -7.75 14.03
CA LEU A 85 5.66 -7.52 13.10
C LEU A 85 4.40 -7.01 13.82
N SER A 86 4.15 -7.48 15.05
CA SER A 86 3.02 -7.04 15.88
C SER A 86 3.09 -5.55 16.27
N VAL A 87 4.27 -4.92 16.16
CA VAL A 87 4.48 -3.50 16.44
C VAL A 87 4.68 -2.70 15.15
N ALA A 88 5.52 -3.18 14.23
CA ALA A 88 5.83 -2.48 12.99
C ALA A 88 4.61 -2.33 12.08
N TYR A 89 3.77 -3.38 11.98
CA TYR A 89 2.59 -3.36 11.10
C TYR A 89 1.54 -2.33 11.56
N PRO A 90 1.12 -2.29 12.85
CA PRO A 90 0.15 -1.30 13.27
C PRO A 90 0.70 0.15 13.23
N ILE A 91 2.01 0.36 13.42
CA ILE A 91 2.62 1.69 13.20
C ILE A 91 2.45 2.13 11.75
N ALA A 92 2.89 1.30 10.80
CA ALA A 92 2.84 1.64 9.37
C ALA A 92 1.40 1.89 8.88
N ARG A 93 0.45 1.06 9.32
CA ARG A 93 -0.97 1.16 8.93
C ARG A 93 -1.74 2.23 9.69
N GLY A 94 -1.40 2.49 10.95
CA GLY A 94 -2.08 3.47 11.79
C GLY A 94 -1.83 4.90 11.37
N ILE A 95 -0.60 5.22 10.91
CA ILE A 95 -0.28 6.59 10.50
C ILE A 95 -0.78 6.94 9.09
N ALA A 96 -0.89 5.94 8.20
CA ALA A 96 -1.19 6.17 6.79
C ALA A 96 -2.52 6.89 6.51
N PRO A 97 -3.67 6.54 7.13
CA PRO A 97 -4.95 7.25 6.87
C PRO A 97 -4.89 8.74 7.21
N VAL A 98 -4.23 9.10 8.31
CA VAL A 98 -4.04 10.50 8.72
C VAL A 98 -3.20 11.24 7.68
N LEU A 99 -2.09 10.65 7.24
CA LEU A 99 -1.21 11.26 6.24
C LEU A 99 -1.88 11.40 4.88
N VAL A 100 -2.69 10.42 4.45
CA VAL A 100 -3.49 10.52 3.23
C VAL A 100 -4.49 11.67 3.35
N ALA A 101 -5.23 11.77 4.46
CA ALA A 101 -6.21 12.84 4.65
C ALA A 101 -5.55 14.23 4.66
N LEU A 102 -4.44 14.40 5.38
CA LEU A 102 -3.68 15.65 5.39
C LEU A 102 -3.12 15.98 4.01
N GLY A 103 -2.55 14.99 3.33
CA GLY A 103 -1.98 15.17 2.00
C GLY A 103 -3.04 15.52 0.96
N ALA A 104 -4.21 14.89 1.02
CA ALA A 104 -5.34 15.21 0.14
C ALA A 104 -5.80 16.66 0.36
N GLN A 105 -5.86 17.12 1.61
CA GLN A 105 -6.24 18.49 1.93
C GLN A 105 -5.21 19.52 1.44
N VAL A 106 -3.91 19.25 1.65
CA VAL A 106 -2.84 20.21 1.31
C VAL A 106 -2.53 20.23 -0.19
N TRP A 107 -2.46 19.06 -0.83
CA TRP A 107 -1.95 18.93 -2.20
C TRP A 107 -3.06 18.85 -3.25
N ILE A 108 -4.21 18.28 -2.88
CA ILE A 108 -5.34 18.06 -3.81
C ILE A 108 -6.45 19.10 -3.55
N GLY A 109 -6.47 19.74 -2.38
CA GLY A 109 -7.51 20.70 -1.99
C GLY A 109 -8.81 20.02 -1.55
N GLU A 110 -8.77 18.75 -1.17
CA GLU A 110 -9.94 18.00 -0.69
C GLU A 110 -10.12 18.21 0.82
N PHE A 111 -11.18 18.92 1.21
CA PHE A 111 -11.50 19.18 2.62
C PHE A 111 -12.49 18.15 3.15
N LEU A 112 -12.10 17.47 4.23
CA LEU A 112 -12.95 16.51 4.92
C LEU A 112 -13.78 17.19 6.02
N PRO A 113 -15.06 16.80 6.20
CA PRO A 113 -15.85 17.27 7.34
C PRO A 113 -15.27 16.73 8.65
N VAL A 114 -15.57 17.42 9.76
CA VAL A 114 -15.10 17.04 11.10
C VAL A 114 -15.48 15.59 11.45
N THR A 115 -16.65 15.12 11.03
CA THR A 115 -17.09 13.74 11.24
C THR A 115 -16.18 12.70 10.58
N ALA A 116 -15.65 12.99 9.38
CA ALA A 116 -14.69 12.12 8.71
C ALA A 116 -13.34 12.12 9.45
N TRP A 117 -12.88 13.27 9.93
CA TRP A 117 -11.69 13.37 10.77
C TRP A 117 -11.80 12.56 12.06
N ILE A 118 -12.95 12.60 12.74
CA ILE A 118 -13.21 11.78 13.93
C ILE A 118 -13.05 10.29 13.58
N GLY A 119 -13.65 9.84 12.47
CA GLY A 119 -13.51 8.45 12.02
C GLY A 119 -12.06 8.04 11.71
N ILE A 120 -11.33 8.90 10.98
CA ILE A 120 -9.92 8.68 10.63
C ILE A 120 -9.07 8.57 11.90
N LEU A 121 -9.23 9.50 12.83
CA LEU A 121 -8.47 9.52 14.08
C LEU A 121 -8.84 8.32 14.97
N ALA A 122 -10.12 7.95 15.05
CA ALA A 122 -10.56 6.79 15.82
C ALA A 122 -9.97 5.48 15.27
N VAL A 123 -10.00 5.27 13.95
CA VAL A 123 -9.42 4.07 13.31
C VAL A 123 -7.90 4.06 13.47
N SER A 124 -7.24 5.19 13.19
CA SER A 124 -5.78 5.32 13.29
C SER A 124 -5.28 5.10 14.72
N PHE A 125 -6.00 5.63 15.70
CA PHE A 125 -5.73 5.43 17.12
C PHE A 125 -5.99 3.97 17.54
N GLY A 126 -7.11 3.38 17.12
CA GLY A 126 -7.44 1.98 17.40
C GLY A 126 -6.39 1.00 16.86
N ILE A 127 -5.90 1.23 15.64
CA ILE A 127 -4.78 0.46 15.07
C ILE A 127 -3.51 0.72 15.88
N GLY A 128 -3.22 1.99 16.20
CA GLY A 128 -2.04 2.38 16.98
C GLY A 128 -1.96 1.67 18.34
N ILE A 129 -3.09 1.47 19.01
CA ILE A 129 -3.16 0.74 20.29
C ILE A 129 -2.66 -0.71 20.15
N LEU A 130 -2.87 -1.36 19.00
CA LEU A 130 -2.37 -2.72 18.79
C LEU A 130 -0.84 -2.79 18.85
N SER A 131 -0.14 -1.70 18.52
CA SER A 131 1.32 -1.62 18.71
C SER A 131 1.72 -1.72 20.18
N PHE A 132 0.86 -1.26 21.10
CA PHE A 132 1.11 -1.35 22.54
C PHE A 132 1.00 -2.79 23.07
N ALA A 133 0.25 -3.66 22.40
CA ALA A 133 0.21 -5.09 22.75
C ALA A 133 1.57 -5.78 22.54
N GLY A 134 2.49 -5.15 21.80
CA GLY A 134 3.89 -5.57 21.66
C GLY A 134 4.88 -4.79 22.54
N ILE A 135 4.43 -4.05 23.57
CA ILE A 135 5.34 -3.41 24.55
C ILE A 135 6.20 -4.48 25.22
N GLY A 136 7.52 -4.35 25.12
CA GLY A 136 8.50 -5.34 25.60
C GLY A 136 9.17 -6.17 24.49
N THR A 137 8.71 -6.05 23.24
CA THR A 137 9.35 -6.66 22.07
C THR A 137 10.56 -5.85 21.59
N THR A 138 11.44 -6.47 20.80
CA THR A 138 12.73 -5.92 20.32
C THR A 138 12.61 -4.75 19.32
N THR A 139 11.43 -4.15 19.16
CA THR A 139 11.18 -3.08 18.19
C THR A 139 11.75 -1.75 18.68
N GLY A 140 13.07 -1.61 18.57
CA GLY A 140 13.77 -0.35 18.79
C GLY A 140 13.65 0.61 17.60
N ARG A 141 14.44 1.69 17.63
CA ARG A 141 14.51 2.68 16.53
C ARG A 141 14.76 2.05 15.15
N ALA A 142 15.55 0.97 15.10
CA ALA A 142 15.90 0.25 13.88
C ALA A 142 14.69 -0.39 13.17
N GLY A 143 13.61 -0.73 13.89
CA GLY A 143 12.36 -1.22 13.30
C GLY A 143 11.27 -0.15 13.21
N GLY A 144 11.22 0.77 14.19
CA GLY A 144 10.19 1.81 14.27
C GLY A 144 10.29 2.89 13.19
N VAL A 145 11.50 3.37 12.88
CA VAL A 145 11.68 4.40 11.83
C VAL A 145 11.28 3.87 10.45
N PRO A 146 11.75 2.68 10.01
CA PRO A 146 11.28 2.10 8.75
C PRO A 146 9.76 1.83 8.72
N ALA A 147 9.14 1.49 9.85
CA ALA A 147 7.68 1.33 9.93
C ALA A 147 6.95 2.66 9.68
N LEU A 148 7.43 3.78 10.24
CA LEU A 148 6.88 5.11 9.96
C LEU A 148 7.08 5.53 8.50
N LEU A 149 8.27 5.28 7.94
CA LEU A 149 8.56 5.54 6.53
C LEU A 149 7.69 4.70 5.59
N THR A 150 7.38 3.47 5.99
CA THR A 150 6.41 2.62 5.27
C THR A 150 5.04 3.30 5.25
N GLY A 151 4.55 3.81 6.38
CA GLY A 151 3.29 4.54 6.45
C GLY A 151 3.27 5.81 5.60
N LEU A 152 4.39 6.53 5.53
CA LEU A 152 4.56 7.68 4.65
C LEU A 152 4.52 7.27 3.17
N ALA A 153 5.22 6.19 2.80
CA ALA A 153 5.19 5.67 1.43
C ALA A 153 3.77 5.23 1.04
N ILE A 154 3.03 4.60 1.97
CA ILE A 154 1.61 4.26 1.79
C ILE A 154 0.80 5.49 1.45
N ALA A 155 0.97 6.58 2.20
CA ALA A 155 0.25 7.81 1.93
C ALA A 155 0.64 8.44 0.59
N ALA A 156 1.93 8.45 0.27
CA ALA A 156 2.45 9.06 -0.95
C ALA A 156 1.93 8.35 -2.22
N TYR A 157 2.03 7.02 -2.31
CA TYR A 157 1.51 6.32 -3.49
C TYR A 157 -0.02 6.40 -3.54
N SER A 158 -0.72 6.38 -2.40
CA SER A 158 -2.18 6.47 -2.36
C SER A 158 -2.69 7.81 -2.90
N LEU A 159 -1.99 8.91 -2.59
CA LEU A 159 -2.30 10.23 -3.14
C LEU A 159 -1.97 10.33 -4.63
N ALA A 160 -0.81 9.82 -5.05
CA ALA A 160 -0.43 9.75 -6.45
C ALA A 160 -1.45 8.96 -7.27
N ASP A 161 -1.88 7.79 -6.78
CA ASP A 161 -2.87 6.94 -7.43
C ASP A 161 -4.26 7.58 -7.41
N GLY A 162 -4.64 8.25 -6.32
CA GLY A 162 -5.89 9.00 -6.24
C GLY A 162 -6.00 10.06 -7.34
N VAL A 163 -4.94 10.83 -7.57
CA VAL A 163 -4.90 11.82 -8.67
C VAL A 163 -4.77 11.14 -10.03
N GLY A 164 -3.89 10.15 -10.15
CA GLY A 164 -3.62 9.39 -11.37
C GLY A 164 -4.87 8.74 -11.95
N VAL A 165 -5.68 8.08 -11.12
CA VAL A 165 -6.96 7.49 -11.51
C VAL A 165 -7.93 8.57 -12.03
N ARG A 166 -8.00 9.74 -11.39
CA ARG A 166 -8.89 10.83 -11.82
C ARG A 166 -8.53 11.39 -13.19
N VAL A 167 -7.24 11.53 -13.48
CA VAL A 167 -6.76 12.07 -14.78
C VAL A 167 -6.66 11.00 -15.88
N SER A 168 -6.69 9.72 -15.52
CA SER A 168 -6.58 8.59 -16.45
C SER A 168 -7.73 8.46 -17.46
N GLY A 169 -8.92 8.98 -17.12
CA GLY A 169 -10.15 8.79 -17.88
C GLY A 169 -10.74 7.37 -17.82
N ASN A 170 -10.01 6.39 -17.27
CA ASN A 170 -10.48 5.02 -17.07
C ASN A 170 -9.72 4.40 -15.89
N ALA A 171 -10.42 4.24 -14.75
CA ALA A 171 -9.84 3.72 -13.53
C ALA A 171 -9.30 2.28 -13.69
N LEU A 172 -10.00 1.42 -14.44
CA LEU A 172 -9.55 0.05 -14.69
C LEU A 172 -8.26 0.04 -15.51
N ALA A 173 -8.15 0.88 -16.53
CA ALA A 173 -6.93 0.99 -17.33
C ALA A 173 -5.74 1.52 -16.51
N TYR A 174 -5.96 2.47 -15.59
CA TYR A 174 -4.93 2.95 -14.68
C TYR A 174 -4.41 1.84 -13.78
N ILE A 175 -5.33 1.14 -13.08
CA ILE A 175 -4.97 0.05 -12.16
C ILE A 175 -4.28 -1.08 -12.93
N ALA A 176 -4.77 -1.42 -14.12
CA ALA A 176 -4.20 -2.46 -14.96
C ALA A 176 -2.74 -2.15 -15.38
N LEU A 177 -2.47 -0.92 -15.81
CA LEU A 177 -1.13 -0.51 -16.19
C LEU A 177 -0.20 -0.40 -14.97
N LEU A 178 -0.70 0.07 -13.83
CA LEU A 178 0.05 0.10 -12.57
C LEU A 178 0.43 -1.32 -12.12
N PHE A 179 -0.52 -2.27 -12.15
CA PHE A 179 -0.27 -3.67 -11.83
C PHE A 179 0.70 -4.34 -12.81
N ALA A 180 0.60 -4.03 -14.11
CA ALA A 180 1.59 -4.50 -15.08
C ALA A 180 2.99 -3.96 -14.78
N ALA A 181 3.11 -2.70 -14.33
CA ALA A 181 4.39 -2.08 -13.97
C ALA A 181 5.04 -2.70 -12.72
N GLU A 182 4.29 -3.39 -11.85
CA GLU A 182 4.85 -4.15 -10.71
C GLU A 182 5.80 -5.28 -11.15
N VAL A 183 5.81 -5.68 -12.43
CA VAL A 183 6.81 -6.61 -12.97
C VAL A 183 8.24 -6.10 -12.78
N PHE A 184 8.45 -4.77 -12.85
CA PHE A 184 9.76 -4.17 -12.66
C PHE A 184 10.23 -4.29 -11.21
N LEU A 185 9.30 -4.13 -10.26
CA LEU A 185 9.58 -4.37 -8.85
C LEU A 185 9.93 -5.84 -8.62
N ALA A 186 9.12 -6.77 -9.15
CA ALA A 186 9.38 -8.19 -9.00
C ALA A 186 10.78 -8.56 -9.53
N GLY A 187 11.13 -8.06 -10.72
CA GLY A 187 12.46 -8.22 -11.31
C GLY A 187 13.57 -7.67 -10.40
N PHE A 188 13.40 -6.47 -9.83
CA PHE A 188 14.35 -5.89 -8.88
C PHE A 188 14.53 -6.77 -7.63
N ILE A 189 13.43 -7.21 -7.01
CA ILE A 189 13.44 -8.06 -5.81
C ILE A 189 14.16 -9.40 -6.08
N PHE A 190 13.91 -10.04 -7.23
CA PHE A 190 14.58 -11.29 -7.57
C PHE A 190 16.06 -11.09 -7.93
N SER A 191 16.42 -9.97 -8.58
CA SER A 191 17.81 -9.69 -8.98
C SER A 191 18.73 -9.38 -7.79
N THR A 192 18.23 -8.70 -6.76
CA THR A 192 18.98 -8.35 -5.54
C THR A 192 19.20 -9.53 -4.59
N ARG A 193 18.82 -10.73 -5.02
CA ARG A 193 18.89 -11.99 -4.27
C ARG A 193 19.79 -13.05 -4.88
N MET A 194 20.37 -12.79 -6.05
CA MET A 194 21.29 -13.70 -6.72
C MET A 194 22.74 -13.58 -6.21
N ASP A 195 22.97 -12.78 -5.16
CA ASP A 195 24.23 -12.68 -4.41
C ASP A 195 24.09 -13.35 -3.04
#